data_AF-A0A969TA93-F1
#
_entry.id   AF-A0A969TA93-F1
#
_cell.length_a   1.000
_cell.length_b   1.000
_cell.length_c   1.000
_cell.angle_alpha   90.00
_cell.angle_beta   90.00
_cell.angle_gamma   90.00
#
_symmetry.space_group_name_H-M   'P 1'
#
loop_
_entity.id
_entity.type
_entity.pdbx_description
1 polymer ?
#
loop_
_entity_poly.entity_id
_entity_poly.type
_entity_poly.pdbx_seq_one_letter_code
_entity_poly.pdbx_strand_id
1 'polypeptide(L)'
;GQRGPLWRSSNRIFELYGEAQRVYFCHVNVGVEIARIEVPAWVAEDSALFEQSLSIMLAQVSKGFGYPIALAEAHNQAVVRGGDRVHFYALLEQQMIRVGLHNVGTSYKEARKRGSIA
;
A
#
# COMPACT_ATOMS: atom_id res chain seq x y z
N GLY A 1 3.07 22.94 6.37
CA GLY A 1 4.06 22.51 5.36
C GLY A 1 4.03 23.47 4.19
N GLN A 2 5.06 23.45 3.34
CA GLN A 2 5.04 24.18 2.07
C GLN A 2 4.58 23.22 0.98
N ARG A 3 3.68 23.65 0.08
CA ARG A 3 3.24 22.84 -1.06
C ARG A 3 3.36 23.60 -2.37
N GLY A 4 3.62 22.86 -3.44
CA GLY A 4 3.53 23.38 -4.80
C GLY A 4 2.09 23.54 -5.28
N PRO A 5 1.92 23.97 -6.55
CA PRO A 5 0.62 23.98 -7.19
C PRO A 5 0.04 22.57 -7.34
N LEU A 6 -1.27 22.51 -7.52
CA LEU A 6 -2.02 21.29 -7.76
C LEU A 6 -2.07 21.03 -9.28
N TRP A 7 -1.76 19.81 -9.68
CA TRP A 7 -1.71 19.37 -11.08
C TRP A 7 -2.69 18.24 -11.29
N ARG A 8 -3.28 18.15 -12.48
CA ARG A 8 -4.04 16.97 -12.90
C ARG A 8 -3.09 15.93 -13.48
N SER A 9 -3.23 14.68 -13.08
CA SER A 9 -2.46 13.58 -13.65
C SER A 9 -2.82 13.38 -15.13
N SER A 10 -1.82 13.10 -15.96
CA SER A 10 -1.96 12.83 -17.39
C SER A 10 -1.92 11.34 -17.74
N ASN A 11 -1.88 10.46 -16.74
CA ASN A 11 -1.80 9.02 -16.99
C ASN A 11 -3.11 8.50 -17.60
N ARG A 12 -3.00 7.86 -18.77
CA ARG A 12 -4.13 7.38 -19.57
C ARG A 12 -5.01 6.35 -18.84
N ILE A 13 -4.46 5.64 -17.84
CA ILE A 13 -5.25 4.71 -17.03
C ILE A 13 -6.46 5.40 -16.38
N PHE A 14 -6.35 6.70 -16.07
CA PHE A 14 -7.44 7.47 -15.47
C PHE A 14 -8.58 7.80 -16.44
N GLU A 15 -8.40 7.61 -17.75
CA GLU A 15 -9.46 7.72 -18.75
C GLU A 15 -10.49 6.58 -18.63
N LEU A 16 -10.12 5.46 -17.97
CA LEU A 16 -11.01 4.33 -17.72
C LEU A 16 -11.95 4.55 -16.53
N TYR A 17 -11.76 5.63 -15.77
CA TYR A 17 -12.55 5.94 -14.58
C TYR A 17 -13.37 7.21 -14.78
N GLY A 18 -14.48 7.33 -14.02
CA GLY A 18 -15.29 8.54 -14.04
C GLY A 18 -14.50 9.78 -13.60
N GLU A 19 -14.96 10.97 -14.02
CA GLU A 19 -14.23 12.23 -13.81
C GLU A 19 -13.89 12.50 -12.33
N ALA A 20 -14.81 12.19 -11.42
CA ALA A 20 -14.59 12.33 -9.97
C ALA A 20 -13.40 11.49 -9.45
N GLN A 21 -13.07 10.37 -10.11
CA GLN A 21 -11.95 9.49 -9.74
C GLN A 21 -10.64 9.86 -10.42
N ARG A 22 -10.62 10.90 -11.27
CA ARG A 22 -9.36 11.38 -11.85
C ARG A 22 -8.44 11.88 -10.75
N VAL A 23 -7.15 11.62 -10.92
CA VAL A 23 -6.15 11.94 -9.91
C VAL A 23 -5.56 13.33 -10.13
N TYR A 24 -5.49 14.10 -9.06
CA TYR A 24 -4.72 15.33 -8.94
C TYR A 24 -3.55 15.10 -7.97
N PHE A 25 -2.49 15.86 -8.11
CA PHE A 25 -1.32 15.72 -7.26
C PHE A 25 -0.62 17.05 -7.00
N CYS A 26 0.07 17.12 -5.86
CA CYS A 26 1.01 18.20 -5.57
C CYS A 26 2.25 17.64 -4.85
N HIS A 27 3.32 18.41 -4.86
CA HIS A 27 4.51 18.10 -4.06
C HIS A 27 4.46 18.90 -2.77
N VAL A 28 4.71 18.24 -1.65
CA VAL A 28 4.69 18.81 -0.32
C VAL A 28 6.06 18.61 0.32
N ASN A 29 6.65 19.70 0.80
CA ASN A 29 7.81 19.61 1.67
C ASN A 29 7.34 19.22 3.07
N VAL A 30 7.73 18.02 3.50
CA VAL A 30 7.39 17.45 4.81
C VAL A 30 8.52 17.59 5.83
N GLY A 31 9.59 18.32 5.49
CA GLY A 31 10.74 18.63 6.34
C GLY A 31 11.96 17.78 6.00
N VAL A 32 11.81 16.45 6.01
CA VAL A 32 12.92 15.50 5.74
C VAL A 32 13.03 15.10 4.27
N GLU A 33 11.94 15.23 3.52
CA GLU A 33 11.86 14.89 2.10
C GLU A 33 10.75 15.70 1.39
N ILE A 34 10.65 15.52 0.07
CA ILE A 34 9.54 16.03 -0.74
C ILE A 34 8.63 14.88 -1.10
N ALA A 35 7.42 14.88 -0.54
CA ALA A 35 6.41 13.87 -0.80
C ALA A 35 5.51 14.30 -1.98
N ARG A 36 5.21 13.37 -2.88
CA ARG A 36 4.14 13.53 -3.87
C ARG A 36 2.84 13.02 -3.25
N ILE A 37 1.88 13.93 -3.09
CA ILE A 37 0.56 13.61 -2.56
C ILE A 37 -0.42 13.57 -3.72
N GLU A 38 -1.15 12.46 -3.85
CA GLU A 38 -2.18 12.27 -4.86
C GLU A 38 -3.56 12.19 -4.19
N VAL A 39 -4.54 12.84 -4.80
CA VAL A 39 -5.92 12.87 -4.32
C VAL A 39 -6.88 12.78 -5.52
N PRO A 40 -8.08 12.21 -5.35
CA PRO A 40 -9.08 12.21 -6.41
C PRO A 40 -9.68 13.61 -6.64
N ALA A 41 -10.31 13.81 -7.79
CA ALA A 41 -10.86 15.11 -8.21
C ALA A 41 -11.84 15.69 -7.19
N TRP A 42 -12.72 14.87 -6.62
CA TRP A 42 -13.68 15.33 -5.61
C TRP A 42 -13.03 15.85 -4.32
N VAL A 43 -11.81 15.41 -3.98
CA VAL A 43 -11.03 16.00 -2.88
C VAL A 43 -10.34 17.27 -3.36
N ALA A 44 -9.78 17.25 -4.57
CA ALA A 44 -9.03 18.37 -5.13
C ALA A 44 -9.89 19.62 -5.39
N GLU A 45 -11.16 19.41 -5.73
CA GLU A 45 -12.15 20.46 -6.05
C GLU A 45 -12.79 21.08 -4.79
N ASP A 46 -12.77 20.36 -3.65
CA ASP A 46 -13.19 20.88 -2.34
C ASP A 46 -11.96 21.33 -1.54
N SER A 47 -11.75 22.65 -1.48
CA SER A 47 -10.58 23.22 -0.81
C SER A 47 -10.53 22.93 0.69
N ALA A 48 -11.68 22.85 1.37
CA ALA A 48 -11.73 22.57 2.79
C ALA A 48 -11.32 21.12 3.06
N LEU A 49 -11.84 20.19 2.27
CA LEU A 49 -11.49 18.78 2.37
C LEU A 49 -10.03 18.51 1.99
N PHE A 50 -9.53 19.17 0.95
CA PHE A 50 -8.13 19.07 0.54
C PHE A 50 -7.17 19.53 1.62
N GLU A 51 -7.38 20.73 2.18
CA GLU A 51 -6.52 21.27 3.23
C GLU A 51 -6.62 20.47 4.53
N GLN A 52 -7.81 19.94 4.87
CA GLN A 52 -7.97 19.00 5.98
C GLN A 52 -7.15 17.72 5.76
N SER A 53 -7.20 17.15 4.56
CA SER A 53 -6.45 15.93 4.20
C SER A 53 -4.94 16.15 4.30
N LEU A 54 -4.44 17.28 3.81
CA LEU A 54 -3.04 17.68 3.95
C LEU A 54 -2.63 17.86 5.41
N SER A 55 -3.48 18.48 6.23
CA SER A 55 -3.23 18.68 7.66
C SER A 55 -3.11 17.34 8.40
N ILE A 56 -4.02 16.39 8.12
CA ILE A 56 -3.96 15.03 8.67
C ILE A 56 -2.67 14.32 8.24
N MET A 57 -2.30 14.40 6.95
CA MET A 57 -1.07 13.80 6.44
C MET A 57 0.17 14.38 7.14
N LEU A 58 0.28 15.69 7.27
CA LEU A 58 1.39 16.34 7.98
C LEU A 58 1.44 15.93 9.46
N ALA A 59 0.29 15.77 10.13
CA ALA A 59 0.23 15.26 11.48
C ALA A 59 0.74 13.81 11.59
N GLN A 60 0.45 12.95 10.61
CA GLN A 60 0.99 11.59 10.55
C GLN A 60 2.51 11.59 10.36
N VAL A 61 3.03 12.47 9.49
CA VAL A 61 4.47 12.63 9.27
C VAL A 61 5.18 13.10 10.53
N SER A 62 4.62 14.10 11.22
CA SER A 62 5.18 14.60 12.48
C SER A 62 5.21 13.50 13.56
N LYS A 63 4.13 12.71 13.67
CA LYS A 63 4.06 11.59 14.64
C LYS A 63 5.00 10.43 14.29
N GLY A 64 5.27 10.20 13.01
CA GLY A 64 6.20 9.17 12.55
C GLY A 64 7.60 9.67 12.25
N PHE A 65 8.00 10.80 12.84
CA PHE A 65 9.37 11.35 12.78
C PHE A 65 9.91 11.56 11.35
N GLY A 66 9.08 12.05 10.44
CA GLY A 66 9.47 12.35 9.07
C GLY A 66 8.80 11.46 8.02
N TYR A 67 8.09 10.40 8.44
CA TYR A 67 7.29 9.56 7.56
C TYR A 67 5.90 9.30 8.16
N PRO A 68 4.82 9.15 7.37
CA PRO A 68 3.49 8.92 7.94
C PRO A 68 3.44 7.63 8.78
N ILE A 69 3.16 7.75 10.08
CA ILE A 69 3.14 6.59 11.00
C ILE A 69 2.15 5.50 10.55
N ALA A 70 0.99 5.88 10.01
CA ALA A 70 0.03 4.93 9.46
C ALA A 70 0.60 4.09 8.30
N LEU A 71 1.43 4.69 7.43
CA LEU A 71 2.08 3.96 6.32
C LEU A 71 3.20 3.05 6.83
N ALA A 72 3.98 3.51 7.81
CA ALA A 72 5.01 2.67 8.44
C ALA A 72 4.40 1.44 9.10
N GLU A 73 3.29 1.61 9.83
CA GLU A 73 2.59 0.51 10.47
C GLU A 73 1.97 -0.44 9.45
N ALA A 74 1.31 0.09 8.41
CA ALA A 74 0.78 -0.74 7.32
C ALA A 74 1.88 -1.54 6.61
N HIS A 75 3.05 -0.94 6.39
CA HIS A 75 4.21 -1.65 5.84
C HIS A 75 4.64 -2.81 6.74
N ASN A 76 4.80 -2.57 8.05
CA ASN A 76 5.19 -3.60 9.01
C ASN A 76 4.17 -4.74 9.11
N GLN A 77 2.88 -4.42 9.05
CA GLN A 77 1.79 -5.41 9.10
C GLN A 77 1.66 -6.21 7.80
N ALA A 78 1.95 -5.62 6.65
CA ALA A 78 1.85 -6.29 5.35
C ALA A 78 2.98 -7.30 5.10
N VAL A 79 4.01 -7.35 5.95
CA VAL A 79 5.12 -8.30 5.80
C VAL A 79 4.63 -9.73 6.02
N VAL A 80 4.56 -10.50 4.92
CA VAL A 80 4.31 -11.94 4.98
C VAL A 80 5.56 -12.65 5.50
N ARG A 81 5.47 -13.23 6.69
CA ARG A 81 6.58 -13.93 7.36
C ARG A 81 6.68 -15.38 6.90
N GLY A 82 7.79 -16.04 7.28
CA GLY A 82 7.99 -17.47 7.01
C GLY A 82 6.88 -18.33 7.62
N GLY A 83 6.49 -18.03 8.87
CA GLY A 83 5.38 -18.71 9.55
C GLY A 83 4.05 -18.57 8.81
N ASP A 84 3.71 -17.36 8.33
CA ASP A 84 2.45 -17.12 7.60
C ASP A 84 2.37 -17.97 6.34
N ARG A 85 3.48 -18.07 5.59
CA ARG A 85 3.58 -18.95 4.42
C ARG A 85 3.36 -20.41 4.78
N VAL A 86 3.98 -20.89 5.87
CA VAL A 86 3.81 -22.28 6.32
C VAL A 86 2.35 -22.56 6.67
N HIS A 87 1.71 -21.69 7.44
CA HIS A 87 0.29 -21.85 7.81
C HIS A 87 -0.64 -21.82 6.59
N PHE A 88 -0.41 -20.89 5.66
CA PHE A 88 -1.18 -20.82 4.43
C PHE A 88 -1.11 -22.12 3.63
N TYR A 89 0.10 -22.67 3.43
CA TYR A 89 0.25 -23.92 2.69
C TYR A 89 -0.30 -25.13 3.43
N ALA A 90 -0.22 -25.18 4.76
CA ALA A 90 -0.86 -26.22 5.55
C ALA A 90 -2.40 -26.19 5.42
N LEU A 91 -2.99 -24.99 5.45
CA LEU A 91 -4.42 -24.81 5.20
C LEU A 91 -4.81 -25.25 3.79
N LEU A 92 -4.01 -24.87 2.79
CA LEU A 92 -4.24 -25.27 1.40
C LEU A 92 -4.17 -26.80 1.23
N GLU A 93 -3.17 -27.45 1.83
CA GLU A 93 -3.02 -28.90 1.84
C GLU A 93 -4.23 -29.57 2.48
N GLN A 94 -4.69 -29.08 3.63
CA GLN A 94 -5.89 -29.59 4.29
C GLN A 94 -7.14 -29.46 3.42
N GLN A 95 -7.32 -28.34 2.71
CA GLN A 95 -8.47 -28.17 1.80
C GLN A 95 -8.36 -29.09 0.58
N MET A 96 -7.15 -29.31 0.04
CA MET A 96 -6.93 -30.23 -1.07
C MET A 96 -7.26 -31.68 -0.68
N ILE A 97 -6.82 -32.12 0.49
CA ILE A 97 -7.17 -33.44 1.04
C ILE A 97 -8.69 -33.56 1.20
N ARG A 98 -9.36 -32.52 1.71
CA ARG A 98 -10.82 -32.51 1.91
C ARG A 98 -11.60 -32.72 0.62
N VAL A 99 -11.12 -32.22 -0.52
CA VAL A 99 -11.76 -32.41 -1.83
C VAL A 99 -11.33 -33.71 -2.54
N GLY A 100 -10.57 -34.58 -1.86
CA GLY A 100 -10.19 -35.90 -2.36
C GLY A 100 -8.90 -35.95 -3.17
N LEU A 101 -8.09 -34.88 -3.16
CA LEU A 101 -6.75 -34.93 -3.73
C LEU A 101 -5.82 -35.71 -2.80
N HIS A 102 -5.25 -36.79 -3.30
CA HIS A 102 -4.25 -37.60 -2.59
C HIS A 102 -2.84 -37.24 -3.10
N ASN A 103 -1.80 -37.38 -2.26
CA ASN A 103 -0.40 -37.03 -2.54
C ASN A 103 -0.11 -35.53 -2.71
N VAL A 104 -0.70 -34.67 -1.87
CA VAL A 104 -0.36 -33.24 -1.82
C VAL A 104 0.99 -33.08 -1.11
N GLY A 105 2.09 -33.15 -1.85
CA GLY A 105 3.45 -33.01 -1.33
C GLY A 105 4.08 -31.66 -1.69
N THR A 106 5.00 -31.16 -0.88
CA THR A 106 5.81 -29.99 -1.25
C THR A 106 6.72 -30.34 -2.43
N SER A 107 6.66 -29.54 -3.50
CA SER A 107 7.57 -29.67 -4.63
C SER A 107 9.04 -29.57 -4.20
N TYR A 108 9.91 -30.31 -4.89
CA TYR A 108 11.37 -30.25 -4.72
C TYR A 108 11.93 -28.81 -4.77
N LYS A 109 11.28 -27.92 -5.54
CA LYS A 109 11.67 -26.50 -5.64
C LYS A 109 11.34 -25.72 -4.36
N GLU A 110 10.20 -25.99 -3.75
CA GLU A 110 9.79 -25.34 -2.49
C GLU A 110 10.59 -25.88 -1.30
N ALA A 111 10.89 -27.18 -1.27
CA ALA A 111 11.78 -27.76 -0.27
C ALA A 111 13.17 -27.10 -0.27
N ARG A 112 13.73 -26.82 -1.46
CA ARG A 112 15.02 -26.10 -1.60
C ARG A 112 14.97 -24.64 -1.12
N LYS A 113 13.87 -23.92 -1.37
CA LYS A 113 13.72 -22.54 -0.90
C LYS A 113 13.58 -22.46 0.62
N ARG A 114 12.95 -23.45 1.25
CA ARG A 114 12.80 -23.51 2.72
C ARG A 114 14.13 -23.73 3.45
N GLY A 115 15.12 -24.39 2.84
CA GLY A 115 16.45 -24.60 3.44
C GLY A 115 17.43 -23.42 3.30
N SER A 116 17.11 -22.41 2.46
CA SER A 116 18.00 -21.27 2.17
C SER A 116 17.80 -20.07 3.12
N ILE A 117 16.93 -20.18 4.12
CA ILE A 117 16.57 -19.08 5.04
C ILE A 117 17.17 -19.32 6.45
N ALA A 118 18.16 -20.22 6.58
CA ALA A 118 18.90 -20.43 7.83
C ALA A 118 20.18 -19.59 7.87
#